data_AF-A0A4S0RNC6-F1
#
_entry.id   AF-A0A4S0RNC6-F1
#
_cell.length_a   1.000
_cell.length_b   1.000
_cell.length_c   1.000
_cell.angle_alpha   90.00
_cell.angle_beta   90.00
_cell.angle_gamma   90.00
#
_symmetry.space_group_name_H-M   'P 1'
#
loop_
_entity.id
_entity.type
_entity.pdbx_description
1 polymer ?
#
loop_
_entity_poly.entity_id
_entity_poly.type
_entity_poly.pdbx_seq_one_letter_code
_entity_poly.pdbx_strand_id
1 'polypeptide(L)' 'MLPLEHLQTTIARAVLAMEPVVAANVLTAGRADPLARLRIYQNNTRSSLTAALMSVFPVTVRLIDE' A
#
# COMPACT_ATOMS: atom_id res chain seq x y z
N MET A 1 -2.31 -0.96 23.59
CA MET A 1 -2.54 -1.26 22.15
C MET A 1 -3.16 -0.05 21.49
N LEU A 2 -2.86 0.23 20.21
CA LEU A 2 -3.49 1.34 19.48
C LEU A 2 -5.00 1.06 19.28
N PRO A 3 -5.87 2.08 19.27
CA PRO A 3 -7.26 1.94 18.82
C PRO A 3 -7.32 1.36 17.41
N LEU A 4 -8.32 0.51 17.13
CA LEU A 4 -8.45 -0.20 15.86
C LEU A 4 -8.43 0.73 14.64
N GLU A 5 -9.13 1.86 14.73
CA GLU A 5 -9.18 2.89 13.68
C GLU A 5 -7.81 3.52 13.40
N HIS A 6 -7.04 3.79 14.45
CA HIS A 6 -5.68 4.30 14.31
C HIS A 6 -4.77 3.28 13.65
N LEU A 7 -4.88 2.01 14.03
CA LEU A 7 -4.12 0.93 13.41
C LEU A 7 -4.48 0.78 11.93
N GLN A 8 -5.77 0.78 11.59
CA GLN A 8 -6.25 0.72 10.21
C GLN A 8 -5.72 1.88 9.37
N THR A 9 -5.77 3.10 9.90
CA THR A 9 -5.25 4.30 9.23
C THR A 9 -3.74 4.23 9.03
N THR A 10 -2.99 3.81 10.03
CA THR A 10 -1.53 3.64 9.95
C THR A 10 -1.14 2.59 8.92
N ILE A 11 -1.83 1.44 8.89
CA ILE A 11 -1.58 0.40 7.89
C ILE A 11 -1.96 0.89 6.48
N ALA A 12 -3.09 1.57 6.31
CA ALA A 12 -3.50 2.13 5.03
C ALA A 12 -2.45 3.10 4.46
N ARG A 13 -1.92 4.00 5.30
CA ARG A 13 -0.84 4.92 4.91
C ARG A 13 0.43 4.17 4.51
N ALA A 14 0.81 3.12 5.23
CA ALA A 14 2.01 2.33 4.92
C ALA A 14 1.88 1.49 3.64
N VAL A 15 0.67 1.02 3.34
CA VAL A 15 0.36 0.33 2.09
C VAL A 15 0.45 1.30 0.90
N LEU A 16 0.04 2.56 1.08
CA LEU A 16 0.09 3.60 0.04
C LEU A 16 1.47 4.25 -0.14
N ALA A 17 2.24 4.45 0.93
CA ALA A 17 3.45 5.27 0.91
C ALA A 17 4.65 4.64 0.17
N MET A 18 4.62 3.35 -0.19
CA MET A 18 5.73 2.58 -0.78
C MET A 18 7.07 2.61 0.00
N GLU A 19 7.17 3.36 1.09
CA GLU A 19 8.25 3.33 2.07
C GLU A 19 7.77 2.69 3.40
N PRO A 20 8.67 2.04 4.16
CA PRO A 20 8.31 1.36 5.39
C PRO A 20 8.13 2.39 6.52
N VAL A 21 6.96 3.01 6.60
CA VAL A 21 6.59 3.92 7.71
C VAL A 21 6.16 3.13 8.95
N VAL A 22 5.86 1.84 8.82
CA VAL A 22 5.42 1.01 9.95
C VAL A 22 6.62 0.35 10.62
N ALA A 23 6.84 0.73 11.87
CA ALA A 23 7.82 0.09 12.73
C ALA A 23 7.47 -1.41 12.89
N ALA A 24 8.46 -2.28 12.67
CA ALA A 24 8.29 -3.75 12.64
C ALA A 24 7.67 -4.32 13.92
N ASN A 25 7.80 -3.61 15.04
CA ASN A 25 7.19 -3.93 16.33
C ASN A 25 5.65 -3.87 16.34
N VAL A 26 5.01 -3.14 15.41
CA VAL A 26 3.54 -3.07 15.26
C VAL A 26 2.98 -4.31 14.56
N LEU A 27 3.80 -4.98 13.74
CA LEU A 27 3.34 -6.02 12.83
C LEU A 27 3.50 -7.45 13.40
N THR A 28 3.71 -7.64 14.71
CA THR A 28 4.11 -8.91 15.34
C THR A 28 3.04 -10.01 15.43
N ALA A 29 2.09 -10.07 14.48
CA ALA A 29 0.99 -11.03 14.49
C ALA A 29 1.31 -12.31 13.68
N GLY A 30 1.67 -13.39 14.39
CA GLY A 30 1.71 -14.77 13.86
C GLY A 30 3.10 -15.28 13.47
N ARG A 31 3.14 -16.41 12.74
CA ARG A 31 4.39 -17.10 12.32
C ARG A 31 4.97 -16.59 11.00
N ALA A 32 4.23 -15.75 10.26
CA ALA A 32 4.65 -15.25 8.95
C ALA A 32 5.39 -13.92 9.09
N ASP A 33 6.44 -13.71 8.29
CA ASP A 33 7.18 -12.44 8.24
C ASP A 33 6.21 -11.29 7.94
N PRO A 34 5.97 -10.39 8.91
CA PRO A 34 4.98 -9.34 8.73
C PRO A 34 5.39 -8.30 7.70
N LEU A 35 6.69 -8.12 7.47
CA LEU A 35 7.20 -7.26 6.40
C LEU A 35 6.90 -7.86 5.03
N ALA A 36 7.03 -9.19 4.87
CA ALA A 36 6.61 -9.87 3.66
C ALA A 36 5.11 -9.69 3.38
N ARG A 37 4.26 -9.77 4.41
CA ARG A 37 2.82 -9.51 4.25
C ARG A 37 2.53 -8.06 3.85
N LEU A 38 3.21 -7.09 4.47
CA LEU A 38 3.07 -5.69 4.09
C LEU A 38 3.48 -5.46 2.63
N ARG A 39 4.59 -6.06 2.18
CA ARG A 39 5.04 -6.01 0.78
C ARG A 39 4.01 -6.58 -0.19
N ILE A 40 3.33 -7.66 0.18
CA ILE A 40 2.24 -8.23 -0.64
C ILE A 40 1.10 -7.21 -0.79
N TYR A 41 0.65 -6.58 0.30
CA TYR A 41 -0.39 -5.55 0.22
C TYR A 41 0.03 -4.34 -0.59
N GLN A 42 1.26 -3.86 -0.39
CA GLN A 42 1.85 -2.78 -1.18
C GLN A 42 1.84 -3.09 -2.69
N ASN A 43 2.29 -4.29 -3.07
CA ASN A 43 2.29 -4.72 -4.46
C ASN A 43 0.87 -4.81 -5.05
N ASN A 44 -0.07 -5.35 -4.29
CA ASN A 44 -1.47 -5.44 -4.71
C ASN A 44 -2.07 -4.04 -4.91
N THR A 45 -1.89 -3.13 -3.96
CA THR A 45 -2.37 -1.75 -4.06
C THR A 45 -1.76 -1.02 -5.24
N ARG A 46 -0.44 -1.14 -5.48
CA ARG A 46 0.20 -0.55 -6.66
C ARG A 46 -0.42 -1.09 -7.94
N SER A 47 -0.52 -2.41 -8.07
CA SER A 47 -1.05 -3.05 -9.27
C SER A 47 -2.51 -2.64 -9.54
N SER A 48 -3.36 -2.63 -8.51
CA SER A 48 -4.76 -2.24 -8.62
C SER A 48 -4.93 -0.76 -8.96
N LEU A 49 -4.16 0.13 -8.33
CA LEU A 49 -4.20 1.57 -8.65
C LEU A 49 -3.70 1.85 -10.07
N THR A 50 -2.61 1.20 -10.49
CA THR A 50 -2.11 1.34 -11.87
C THR A 50 -3.15 0.88 -12.88
N ALA A 51 -3.78 -0.29 -12.67
CA ALA A 51 -4.83 -0.79 -13.56
C ALA A 51 -6.04 0.16 -13.60
N ALA A 52 -6.48 0.65 -12.43
CA ALA A 52 -7.58 1.61 -12.34
C ALA A 52 -7.25 2.90 -13.10
N LEU A 53 -6.05 3.46 -12.89
CA LEU A 53 -5.58 4.65 -13.58
C LEU A 53 -5.55 4.45 -15.10
N MET A 54 -5.01 3.33 -15.58
CA MET A 54 -4.99 3.00 -17.01
C MET A 54 -6.39 2.85 -17.61
N SER A 55 -7.36 2.35 -16.83
CA SER A 55 -8.74 2.13 -17.31
C SER A 55 -9.61 3.39 -17.30
N VAL A 56 -9.43 4.27 -16.31
CA VAL A 56 -10.31 5.43 -16.08
C VAL A 56 -9.72 6.70 -16.69
N PHE A 57 -8.39 6.79 -16.77
CA PHE A 57 -7.71 7.96 -17.26
C PHE A 57 -6.83 7.58 -18.46
N PRO A 58 -7.15 8.02 -19.69
CA PRO A 58 -6.20 7.98 -20.81
C PRO A 58 -4.99 8.92 -20.58
N VAL A 59 -4.77 9.39 -19.35
CA VAL A 59 -3.73 10.35 -18.96
C VAL A 59 -2.32 9.78 -19.17
N THR A 60 -2.12 8.46 -19.15
CA THR A 60 -0.82 7.90 -19.60
C THR A 60 -0.55 8.13 -21.08
N VAL A 61 -1.58 8.27 -21.93
CA VAL A 61 -1.44 8.71 -23.32
C VAL A 61 -1.19 10.22 -23.37
N ARG A 62 -1.91 11.01 -22.55
CA ARG A 62 -1.77 12.48 -22.53
C ARG A 62 -0.53 13.02 -21.80
N LEU A 63 0.20 12.18 -21.05
CA LEU A 63 1.49 12.53 -20.44
C LEU A 63 2.67 12.29 -21.40
N ILE A 64 2.44 11.57 -22.50
CA ILE A 64 3.44 11.28 -23.54
C ILE A 64 3.18 12.13 -24.80
N ASP A 65 1.93 12.50 -25.08
CA ASP A 65 1.58 13.50 -26.09
C ASP A 65 1.82 14.94 -25.56
N GLU A 66 3.10 15.37 -25.55
CA GLU A 66 3.44 16.78 -25.82
C GLU A 66 3.55 17.00 -27.34
#